data_AF-E0AFE1-F1
#
_entry.id   AF-E0AFE1-F1
#
_cell.length_a   1.000
_cell.length_b   1.000
_cell.length_c   1.000
_cell.angle_alpha   90.00
_cell.angle_beta   90.00
_cell.angle_gamma   90.00
#
_symmetry.space_group_name_H-M   'P 1'
#
loop_
_entity.id
_entity.type
_entity.pdbx_description
1 polymer ?
#
loop_
_entity_poly.entity_id
_entity_poly.type
_entity_poly.pdbx_seq_one_letter_code
_entity_poly.pdbx_strand_id
1 'polypeptide(L)'
;VDSKYTVFDVLTMFFAHDDPWVSLASLEVYVRRAYRAYILKQIEYHQDESDAPLFVSWDFQLRKLGQSEFGLPLQSAAPSTPATPSGGEFNFKRIHSISDMSYLTHKWEDEPTRKGVIVPCKY
;
A
#
# COMPACT_ATOMS: atom_id res chain seq x y z
N VAL A 1 -7.07 1.91 10.67
CA VAL A 1 -5.80 1.93 9.90
C VAL A 1 -4.84 3.01 10.40
N ASP A 2 -5.34 4.19 10.79
CA ASP A 2 -4.51 5.37 11.09
C ASP A 2 -3.89 5.46 12.50
N SER A 3 -3.71 4.33 13.18
CA SER A 3 -3.06 4.30 14.50
C SER A 3 -1.59 4.74 14.41
N LYS A 4 -1.13 5.44 15.44
CA LYS A 4 0.27 5.89 15.59
C LYS A 4 1.19 4.81 16.20
N TYR A 5 0.62 3.75 16.79
CA TYR A 5 1.38 2.65 17.39
C TYR A 5 1.82 1.63 16.36
N THR A 6 2.87 0.85 16.64
CA THR A 6 3.19 -0.36 15.88
C THR A 6 2.00 -1.31 15.93
N VAL A 7 1.58 -1.80 14.76
CA VAL A 7 0.50 -2.79 14.64
C VAL A 7 0.96 -4.02 13.86
N PHE A 8 2.03 -3.89 13.07
CA PHE A 8 2.61 -5.03 12.33
C PHE A 8 3.30 -6.05 13.24
N ASP A 9 3.51 -5.71 14.51
CA ASP A 9 4.01 -6.58 15.57
C ASP A 9 3.01 -7.68 15.97
N VAL A 10 1.71 -7.36 15.97
CA VAL A 10 0.64 -8.31 16.35
C VAL A 10 -0.26 -8.69 15.18
N LEU A 11 -0.37 -7.85 14.14
CA LEU A 11 -1.31 -8.06 13.04
C LEU A 11 -1.07 -9.36 12.28
N THR A 12 0.18 -9.78 12.14
CA THR A 12 0.55 -10.99 11.39
C THR A 12 0.00 -12.26 12.04
N MET A 13 -0.28 -12.25 13.35
CA MET A 13 -0.90 -13.38 14.06
C MET A 13 -2.33 -13.64 13.58
N PHE A 14 -3.02 -12.64 13.03
CA PHE A 14 -4.40 -12.74 12.57
C PHE A 14 -4.52 -13.21 11.12
N PHE A 15 -3.41 -13.25 10.35
CA PHE A 15 -3.45 -13.68 8.95
C PHE A 15 -3.91 -15.13 8.80
N ALA A 16 -3.60 -15.97 9.77
CA ALA A 16 -3.93 -17.39 9.81
C ALA A 16 -5.01 -17.72 10.86
N HIS A 17 -5.91 -16.78 11.15
CA HIS A 17 -6.97 -16.98 12.15
C HIS A 17 -7.91 -18.14 11.78
N ASP A 18 -8.56 -18.75 12.78
CA ASP A 18 -9.50 -19.86 12.58
C ASP A 18 -10.75 -19.43 11.81
N ASP A 19 -11.26 -18.24 12.12
CA ASP A 19 -12.30 -17.56 11.34
C ASP A 19 -11.69 -16.95 10.05
N PRO A 20 -12.07 -17.44 8.86
CA PRO A 20 -11.58 -16.93 7.59
C PRO A 20 -11.90 -15.45 7.35
N TRP A 21 -13.01 -14.94 7.90
CA TRP A 21 -13.38 -13.52 7.74
C TRP A 21 -12.48 -12.60 8.55
N VAL A 22 -12.02 -13.07 9.72
CA VAL A 22 -11.01 -12.36 10.52
C VAL A 22 -9.67 -12.34 9.80
N SER A 23 -9.27 -13.48 9.21
CA SER A 23 -8.09 -13.57 8.34
C SER A 23 -8.19 -12.55 7.20
N LEU A 24 -9.30 -12.55 6.46
CA LEU A 24 -9.54 -11.63 5.35
C LEU A 24 -9.44 -10.15 5.77
N ALA A 25 -10.11 -9.79 6.86
CA ALA A 25 -10.09 -8.43 7.40
C ALA A 25 -8.67 -8.01 7.83
N SER A 26 -7.89 -8.91 8.41
CA SER A 26 -6.52 -8.62 8.82
C SER A 26 -5.59 -8.35 7.63
N LEU A 27 -5.76 -9.06 6.51
CA LEU A 27 -5.02 -8.82 5.26
C LEU A 27 -5.34 -7.42 4.70
N GLU A 28 -6.61 -7.05 4.68
CA GLU A 28 -7.07 -5.74 4.22
C GLU A 28 -6.50 -4.60 5.09
N VAL A 29 -6.48 -4.78 6.42
CA VAL A 29 -5.85 -3.84 7.36
C VAL A 29 -4.36 -3.70 7.07
N TYR A 30 -3.65 -4.80 6.80
CA TYR A 30 -2.24 -4.78 6.41
C TYR A 30 -2.02 -3.96 5.14
N VAL A 31 -2.80 -4.24 4.07
CA VAL A 31 -2.70 -3.55 2.79
C VAL A 31 -2.90 -2.04 2.96
N ARG A 32 -3.99 -1.61 3.60
CA ARG A 32 -4.25 -0.17 3.78
C ARG A 32 -3.20 0.54 4.64
N ARG A 33 -2.59 -0.18 5.58
CA ARG A 33 -1.58 0.38 6.48
C ARG A 33 -0.18 0.41 5.87
N ALA A 34 0.19 -0.59 5.07
CA ALA A 34 1.47 -0.65 4.38
C ALA A 34 1.53 0.32 3.19
N TYR A 35 0.40 0.51 2.49
CA TYR A 35 0.33 1.30 1.26
C TYR A 35 -0.11 2.76 1.48
N ARG A 36 0.13 3.35 2.66
CA ARG A 36 -0.29 4.74 2.97
C ARG A 36 0.29 5.81 2.03
N ALA A 37 1.49 5.58 1.50
CA ALA A 37 2.14 6.46 0.53
C ALA A 37 1.61 6.30 -0.91
N TYR A 38 0.80 5.28 -1.17
CA TYR A 38 0.25 4.95 -2.48
C TYR A 38 -1.24 5.33 -2.54
N ILE A 39 -1.75 5.43 -3.77
CA ILE A 39 -3.18 5.51 -4.06
C ILE A 39 -3.65 4.08 -4.31
N LEU A 40 -4.41 3.54 -3.35
CA LEU A 40 -5.13 2.27 -3.51
C LEU A 40 -6.37 2.52 -4.36
N LYS A 41 -6.56 1.73 -5.42
CA LYS A 41 -7.71 1.81 -6.33
C LYS A 41 -8.82 0.87 -5.91
N GLN A 42 -8.60 -0.42 -6.16
CA GLN A 42 -9.58 -1.47 -5.92
C GLN A 42 -8.91 -2.59 -5.12
N ILE A 43 -9.64 -3.11 -4.12
CA ILE A 43 -9.29 -4.30 -3.36
C ILE A 43 -10.30 -5.37 -3.74
N GLU A 44 -9.81 -6.52 -4.19
CA GLU A 44 -10.59 -7.67 -4.62
C GLU A 44 -10.34 -8.83 -3.66
N TYR A 45 -11.43 -9.45 -3.23
CA TYR A 45 -11.42 -10.62 -2.36
C TYR A 45 -11.68 -11.85 -3.23
N HIS A 46 -10.81 -12.84 -3.13
CA HIS A 46 -10.92 -14.08 -3.88
C HIS A 46 -11.29 -15.19 -2.91
N GLN A 47 -12.40 -15.86 -3.19
CA GLN A 47 -12.95 -16.96 -2.39
C GLN A 47 -12.83 -18.27 -3.19
N ASP A 48 -12.72 -19.39 -2.47
CA ASP A 48 -12.74 -20.73 -3.06
C ASP A 48 -14.19 -21.23 -3.29
N GLU A 49 -14.36 -22.40 -3.92
CA GLU A 49 -15.65 -23.05 -4.19
C GLU A 49 -16.51 -23.27 -2.94
N SER A 50 -15.88 -23.28 -1.75
CA SER A 50 -16.55 -23.40 -0.45
C SER A 50 -16.92 -22.05 0.19
N ASP A 51 -16.87 -20.95 -0.56
CA ASP A 51 -17.10 -19.56 -0.08
C ASP A 51 -16.11 -19.10 1.02
N ALA A 52 -14.99 -19.82 1.13
CA ALA A 52 -13.92 -19.51 2.06
C ALA A 52 -12.95 -18.49 1.43
N PRO A 53 -12.65 -17.35 2.10
CA PRO A 53 -11.65 -16.40 1.65
C PRO A 53 -10.26 -17.03 1.48
N LEU A 54 -9.67 -16.88 0.29
CA LEU A 54 -8.38 -17.45 -0.09
C LEU A 54 -7.26 -16.41 -0.04
N PHE A 55 -7.45 -15.28 -0.73
CA PHE A 55 -6.43 -14.23 -0.83
C PHE A 55 -7.04 -12.87 -1.19
N VAL A 56 -6.24 -11.83 -1.02
CA VAL A 56 -6.60 -10.45 -1.39
C VAL A 56 -5.66 -9.96 -2.48
N SER A 57 -6.22 -9.34 -3.51
CA SER A 57 -5.45 -8.60 -4.51
C SER A 57 -5.86 -7.14 -4.54
N TRP A 58 -4.93 -6.23 -4.80
CA TRP A 58 -5.23 -4.81 -4.87
C TRP A 58 -4.44 -4.11 -5.96
N ASP A 59 -5.06 -3.08 -6.52
CA ASP A 59 -4.46 -2.23 -7.53
C ASP A 59 -3.99 -0.92 -6.87
N PHE A 60 -2.75 -0.50 -7.15
CA PHE A 60 -2.17 0.69 -6.54
C PHE A 60 -1.24 1.46 -7.50
N GLN A 61 -1.11 2.75 -7.25
CA GLN A 61 -0.18 3.66 -7.93
C GLN A 61 0.55 4.51 -6.90
N LEU A 62 1.78 4.92 -7.17
CA LEU A 62 2.47 5.86 -6.29
C LEU A 62 1.78 7.21 -6.37
N ARG A 63 1.66 7.86 -5.22
CA ARG A 63 1.17 9.23 -5.17
C ARG A 63 2.22 10.13 -5.84
N LYS A 64 1.85 10.87 -6.89
CA LYS A 64 2.70 11.92 -7.47
C LYS A 64 2.96 12.99 -6.40
N LEU A 65 4.12 12.93 -5.74
CA LEU A 65 4.54 13.93 -4.76
C LEU A 65 4.87 15.23 -5.52
N GLY A 66 3.95 16.20 -5.51
CA GLY A 66 4.13 17.50 -6.15
C GLY A 66 3.00 17.96 -7.09
N GLN A 67 2.00 17.13 -7.38
CA GLN A 67 0.77 17.57 -8.05
C GLN A 67 -0.44 17.24 -7.19
N SER A 68 -0.84 18.20 -6.37
CA SER A 68 -2.23 18.33 -5.97
C SER A 68 -3.07 18.67 -7.20
N GLU A 69 -4.19 17.99 -7.41
CA GLU A 69 -5.18 18.32 -8.44
C GLU A 69 -5.77 19.75 -8.27
N PHE A 70 -5.42 20.45 -7.19
CA PHE A 70 -5.95 21.76 -6.83
C PHE A 70 -4.91 22.80 -6.38
N GLY A 71 -3.61 22.61 -6.68
CA GLY A 71 -2.55 23.56 -6.32
C GLY A 71 -2.31 23.78 -4.81
N LEU A 72 -2.96 23.01 -3.93
CA LEU A 72 -2.76 23.06 -2.48
C LEU A 72 -1.70 22.05 -2.06
N PRO A 73 -0.72 22.41 -1.19
CA PRO A 73 0.19 21.41 -0.63
C PRO A 73 -0.67 20.34 0.05
N LEU A 74 -0.66 19.13 -0.51
CA LEU A 74 -1.42 18.01 0.04
C LEU A 74 -0.70 17.60 1.32
N GLN A 75 -1.02 18.27 2.42
CA GLN A 75 -0.61 17.87 3.75
C GLN A 75 -0.97 16.39 3.88
N SER A 76 0.04 15.57 4.16
CA SER A 76 -0.15 14.18 4.52
C SER A 76 -1.32 14.10 5.51
N ALA A 77 -2.35 13.32 5.19
CA ALA A 77 -3.50 13.10 6.07
C ALA A 77 -3.10 12.46 7.42
N ALA A 78 -1.82 12.12 7.60
CA ALA A 78 -1.20 11.79 8.87
C ALA A 78 0.17 12.50 9.00
N PRO A 79 0.35 13.45 9.94
CA PRO A 79 1.59 14.22 10.11
C PRO A 79 2.72 13.43 10.80
N SER A 80 2.57 12.13 11.02
CA SER A 80 3.36 11.35 11.99
C SER A 80 4.52 10.53 11.40
N THR A 81 4.80 10.65 10.11
CA THR A 81 6.12 10.32 9.55
C THR A 81 6.58 11.58 8.82
N PRO A 82 7.83 12.04 8.98
CA PRO A 82 8.38 13.03 8.06
C PRO A 82 8.08 12.55 6.65
N ALA A 83 7.49 13.40 5.81
CA ALA A 83 7.45 13.10 4.39
C ALA A 83 8.89 12.73 3.99
N THR A 84 9.07 11.61 3.28
CA THR A 84 10.40 11.15 2.89
C THR A 84 11.14 12.34 2.29
N PRO A 85 12.23 12.83 2.93
CA PRO A 85 12.83 14.09 2.53
C PRO A 85 13.45 13.91 1.15
N SER A 86 12.76 14.37 0.11
CA SER A 86 13.31 14.55 -1.24
C SER A 86 13.82 15.98 -1.46
N GLY A 87 13.77 16.83 -0.43
CA GLY A 87 14.05 18.27 -0.49
C GLY A 87 15.50 18.68 -0.26
N GLY A 88 16.49 17.89 -0.68
CA GLY A 88 17.90 18.25 -0.55
C GLY A 88 18.69 17.88 -1.80
N GLU A 89 19.25 18.89 -2.48
CA GLU A 89 20.32 18.96 -3.50
C GLU A 89 20.40 17.93 -4.65
N PHE A 90 19.65 16.84 -4.60
CA PHE A 90 19.63 15.78 -5.59
C PHE A 90 18.36 15.91 -6.41
N ASN A 91 18.54 16.20 -7.69
CA ASN A 91 17.49 16.30 -8.70
C ASN A 91 16.90 14.90 -9.00
N PHE A 92 16.26 14.27 -8.01
CA PHE A 92 15.51 13.02 -8.19
C PHE A 92 14.25 13.34 -8.98
N LYS A 93 14.33 13.28 -10.31
CA LYS A 93 13.26 13.73 -11.21
C LYS A 93 11.94 12.95 -11.13
N ARG A 94 11.90 11.79 -10.49
CA ARG A 94 10.67 11.05 -10.19
C ARG A 94 11.06 9.86 -9.31
N ILE A 95 10.34 9.62 -8.22
CA ILE A 95 10.40 8.33 -7.52
C ILE A 95 9.20 7.55 -8.05
N HIS A 96 9.38 6.28 -8.44
CA HIS A 96 8.32 5.41 -8.95
C HIS A 96 8.05 4.21 -8.02
N SER A 97 9.06 3.81 -7.25
CA SER A 97 8.94 2.81 -6.20
C SER A 97 9.75 3.26 -4.99
N ILE A 98 9.22 2.98 -3.79
CA ILE A 98 9.89 3.32 -2.52
C ILE A 98 10.96 2.28 -2.19
N SER A 99 10.73 1.01 -2.55
CA SER A 99 11.66 -0.09 -2.29
C SER A 99 12.69 -0.27 -3.40
N ASP A 100 12.41 0.18 -4.62
CA ASP A 100 13.30 0.05 -5.78
C ASP A 100 13.56 1.41 -6.42
N MET A 101 14.72 1.99 -6.11
CA MET A 101 15.15 3.27 -6.66
C MET A 101 15.71 3.16 -8.09
N SER A 102 15.96 1.94 -8.59
CA SER A 102 16.48 1.69 -9.93
C SER A 102 15.40 1.57 -11.01
N TYR A 103 14.12 1.62 -10.60
CA TYR A 103 12.93 1.58 -11.46
C TYR A 103 12.75 2.86 -12.33
N LEU A 104 13.84 3.38 -12.90
CA LEU A 104 13.90 4.67 -13.59
C LEU A 104 14.16 4.59 -15.09
N THR A 105 14.05 3.41 -15.70
CA THR A 105 14.52 3.23 -17.09
C THR A 105 13.49 3.55 -18.17
N HIS A 106 12.19 3.67 -17.86
CA HIS A 106 11.19 4.04 -18.86
C HIS A 106 10.47 5.33 -18.50
N LYS A 107 10.59 6.32 -19.38
CA LYS A 107 9.73 7.51 -19.42
C LYS A 107 8.30 7.06 -19.69
N TRP A 108 7.59 6.65 -18.66
CA TRP A 108 6.14 6.57 -18.74
C TRP A 108 5.58 7.95 -18.42
N GLU A 109 4.80 8.49 -19.37
CA GLU A 109 4.00 9.71 -19.21
C GLU A 109 3.00 9.53 -18.06
N ASP A 110 2.42 8.31 -17.96
CA ASP A 110 1.50 7.87 -16.92
C ASP A 110 2.04 6.68 -16.12
N GLU A 111 1.92 6.73 -14.80
CA GLU A 111 2.37 5.63 -13.94
C GLU A 111 1.42 4.42 -14.11
N PRO A 112 1.93 3.25 -14.53
CA PRO A 112 1.09 2.07 -14.70
C PRO A 112 0.51 1.64 -13.34
N THR A 113 -0.75 1.21 -13.36
CA THR A 113 -1.36 0.54 -12.19
C THR A 113 -0.55 -0.72 -11.88
N ARG A 114 -0.10 -0.84 -10.63
CA ARG A 114 0.54 -2.05 -10.11
C ARG A 114 -0.48 -2.90 -9.38
N LYS A 115 -0.36 -4.22 -9.46
CA LYS A 115 -1.20 -5.16 -8.70
C LYS A 115 -0.36 -5.81 -7.60
N GLY A 116 -0.89 -5.86 -6.39
CA GLY A 116 -0.38 -6.61 -5.26
C GLY A 116 -1.26 -7.80 -4.94
N VAL A 117 -0.68 -8.86 -4.40
CA VAL A 117 -1.39 -10.08 -3.96
C VAL A 117 -0.80 -10.51 -2.62
N ILE A 118 -1.65 -10.92 -1.67
CA ILE A 118 -1.24 -11.50 -0.39
C ILE A 118 -2.03 -12.76 -0.10
N VAL A 119 -1.32 -13.85 0.21
CA VAL A 119 -1.89 -15.16 0.51
C VAL A 119 -1.46 -15.57 1.93
N PRO A 120 -2.38 -15.80 2.87
CA PRO A 120 -2.05 -16.34 4.18
C PRO A 120 -1.79 -17.85 4.08
N CYS A 121 -0.67 -18.31 4.66
CA CYS A 121 -0.37 -19.74 4.75
C CYS A 121 -0.48 -20.20 6.22
N LYS A 122 -1.25 -21.27 6.47
CA LYS A 122 -1.24 -21.99 7.75
C LYS A 122 -0.12 -23.04 7.70
N TYR A 123 0.63 -23.18 8.79
CA TYR A 123 1.64 -24.23 8.98
C TYR A 123 1.05 -25.37 9.82
#